data_AF-A0A956V021-F1
#
_entry.id   AF-A0A956V021-F1
#
_cell.length_a   1.000
_cell.length_b   1.000
_cell.length_c   1.000
_cell.angle_alpha   90.00
_cell.angle_beta   90.00
_cell.angle_gamma   90.00
#
_symmetry.space_group_name_H-M   'P 1'
#
loop_
_entity.id
_entity.type
_entity.pdbx_description
1 polymer ?
#
loop_
_entity_poly.entity_id
_entity_poly.type
_entity_poly.pdbx_seq_one_letter_code
_entity_poly.pdbx_strand_id
1 'polypeptide(L)'
;MSNLTEIRNRFIPILGVVVDQYSGRVPAGYPNVVDDVDGGMVGIELDPNFAVFVTEDSTGLFAEVYKRDPRIDARATAGRQKYAGTPVYDRRPLDETPSDQHLRNLVGELKSAFNTQPGLIYITED
;
A
#
# COMPACT_ATOMS: atom_id res chain seq x y z
N MET A 1 23.32 -10.05 7.78
CA MET A 1 22.00 -9.43 7.94
C MET A 1 21.26 -9.62 6.63
N SER A 2 19.99 -10.03 6.65
CA SER A 2 19.19 -10.07 5.41
C SER A 2 19.01 -8.63 4.93
N ASN A 3 19.00 -8.46 3.61
CA ASN A 3 18.82 -7.15 2.98
C ASN A 3 17.47 -6.51 3.38
N LEU A 4 16.46 -7.35 3.56
CA LEU A 4 15.15 -6.96 4.06
C LEU A 4 15.21 -6.38 5.48
N THR A 5 16.10 -6.85 6.35
CA THR A 5 16.28 -6.29 7.70
C THR A 5 16.74 -4.82 7.64
N GLU A 6 17.67 -4.51 6.73
CA GLU A 6 18.16 -3.14 6.55
C GLU A 6 17.10 -2.23 5.94
N ILE A 7 16.32 -2.75 4.99
CA ILE A 7 15.18 -2.03 4.42
C ILE A 7 14.14 -1.77 5.51
N ARG A 8 13.78 -2.79 6.29
CA ARG A 8 12.82 -2.68 7.40
C ARG A 8 13.19 -1.56 8.38
N ASN A 9 14.46 -1.45 8.77
CA ASN A 9 14.93 -0.41 9.68
C ASN A 9 14.74 1.02 9.13
N ARG A 10 14.76 1.18 7.80
CA ARG A 10 14.53 2.46 7.12
C ARG A 10 13.06 2.69 6.76
N PHE A 11 12.34 1.61 6.47
CA PHE A 11 10.98 1.66 5.95
C PHE A 11 9.95 1.83 7.06
N ILE A 12 10.10 1.14 8.19
CA ILE A 12 9.17 1.23 9.34
C ILE A 12 8.96 2.69 9.80
N PRO A 13 10.00 3.54 9.95
CA PRO A 13 9.80 4.96 10.27
C PRO A 13 8.98 5.72 9.21
N ILE A 14 9.15 5.41 7.93
CA ILE A 14 8.36 6.01 6.84
C ILE A 14 6.90 5.58 6.98
N LEU A 15 6.65 4.30 7.25
CA LEU A 15 5.31 3.74 7.43
C LEU A 15 4.61 4.33 8.66
N GLY A 16 5.34 4.57 9.75
CA GLY A 16 4.79 5.23 10.95
C GLY A 16 4.18 6.61 10.64
N VAL A 17 4.84 7.40 9.79
CA VAL A 17 4.29 8.69 9.33
C VAL A 17 3.00 8.50 8.52
N VAL A 18 2.89 7.41 7.75
CA VAL A 18 1.65 7.10 7.02
C VAL A 18 0.54 6.70 7.97
N VAL A 19 0.85 5.90 8.99
CA VAL A 19 -0.10 5.51 10.05
C VAL A 19 -0.71 6.75 10.69
N ASP A 20 0.11 7.70 11.11
CA ASP A 20 -0.36 8.95 11.72
C ASP A 20 -1.24 9.77 10.76
N GLN A 21 -0.91 9.80 9.47
CA GLN A 21 -1.65 10.56 8.45
C GLN A 21 -3.01 9.95 8.08
N TYR A 22 -3.15 8.64 8.23
CA TYR A 22 -4.34 7.88 7.81
C TYR A 22 -5.17 7.35 8.98
N SER A 23 -4.72 7.57 10.22
CA SER A 23 -5.52 7.33 11.42
C SER A 23 -6.89 8.01 11.31
N GLY A 24 -7.97 7.23 11.42
CA GLY A 24 -9.34 7.71 11.29
C GLY A 24 -9.81 8.04 9.86
N ARG A 25 -9.00 7.78 8.82
CA ARG A 25 -9.34 8.01 7.41
C ARG A 25 -9.49 6.71 6.61
N VAL A 26 -9.30 5.58 7.29
CA VAL A 26 -9.34 4.23 6.74
C VAL A 26 -10.27 3.37 7.59
N PRO A 27 -10.72 2.20 7.09
CA PRO A 27 -11.60 1.31 7.83
C PRO A 27 -10.98 0.83 9.15
N ALA A 28 -11.83 0.39 10.09
CA ALA A 28 -11.37 -0.21 11.33
C ALA A 28 -10.42 -1.40 11.07
N GLY A 29 -9.35 -1.48 11.86
CA GLY A 29 -8.26 -2.45 11.65
C GLY A 29 -7.14 -1.96 10.73
N TYR A 30 -7.29 -0.78 10.13
CA TYR A 30 -6.27 -0.13 9.30
C TYR A 30 -5.91 1.25 9.88
N PRO A 31 -4.75 1.82 9.50
CA PRO A 31 -3.71 1.21 8.67
C PRO A 31 -2.96 0.11 9.43
N ASN A 32 -2.64 -0.99 8.75
CA ASN A 32 -1.99 -2.15 9.34
C ASN A 32 -0.55 -2.22 8.82
N VAL A 33 0.43 -2.14 9.74
CA VAL A 33 1.85 -2.31 9.39
C VAL A 33 2.22 -3.77 9.55
N VAL A 34 2.76 -4.35 8.50
CA VAL A 34 3.29 -5.71 8.52
C VAL A 34 4.81 -5.63 8.65
N ASP A 35 5.35 -6.23 9.71
CA ASP A 35 6.78 -6.29 10.02
C ASP A 35 7.16 -7.76 10.26
N ASP A 36 7.21 -8.53 9.17
CA ASP A 36 7.50 -9.96 9.19
C ASP A 36 8.73 -10.26 8.34
N VAL A 37 9.88 -9.74 8.78
CA VAL A 37 11.16 -9.92 8.08
C VAL A 37 11.54 -11.40 8.04
N ASP A 38 11.20 -12.18 9.06
CA ASP A 38 11.46 -13.63 9.10
C ASP A 38 10.61 -14.38 8.08
N GLY A 39 9.38 -13.93 7.82
CA GLY A 39 8.53 -14.37 6.72
C GLY A 39 8.83 -13.73 5.37
N GLY A 40 9.84 -12.85 5.29
CA GLY A 40 10.30 -12.24 4.05
C GLY A 40 9.47 -11.04 3.58
N MET A 41 8.76 -10.33 4.47
CA MET A 41 7.90 -9.21 4.09
C MET A 41 7.89 -8.05 5.10
N VAL A 42 7.91 -6.81 4.59
CA VAL A 42 7.63 -5.60 5.39
C VAL A 42 6.81 -4.60 4.58
N GLY A 43 5.79 -3.99 5.18
CA GLY A 43 4.90 -3.09 4.43
C GLY A 43 3.73 -2.54 5.22
N ILE A 44 2.77 -1.98 4.49
CA ILE A 44 1.57 -1.38 5.05
C ILE A 44 0.35 -1.66 4.18
N GLU A 45 -0.78 -1.86 4.85
CA GLU A 45 -2.11 -1.92 4.26
C GLU A 45 -2.90 -0.70 4.75
N LEU A 46 -3.50 0.04 3.81
CA LEU A 46 -4.47 1.09 4.13
C LEU A 46 -5.90 0.58 4.13
N ASP A 47 -6.19 -0.45 3.34
CA ASP A 47 -7.42 -1.25 3.40
C ASP A 47 -7.17 -2.61 2.68
N PRO A 48 -8.15 -3.54 2.60
CA PRO A 48 -7.97 -4.83 1.94
C PRO A 48 -7.58 -4.82 0.44
N ASN A 49 -7.68 -3.67 -0.24
CA ASN A 49 -7.39 -3.48 -1.66
C ASN A 49 -6.24 -2.50 -1.92
N PHE A 50 -5.68 -1.88 -0.88
CA PHE A 50 -4.65 -0.86 -0.97
C PHE A 50 -3.52 -1.20 -0.01
N ALA A 51 -2.44 -1.77 -0.55
CA ALA A 51 -1.27 -2.15 0.22
C ALA A 51 0.03 -1.94 -0.56
N VAL A 52 1.12 -1.77 0.17
CA VAL A 52 2.47 -1.82 -0.38
C VAL A 52 3.35 -2.68 0.51
N PHE A 53 4.07 -3.61 -0.11
CA PHE A 53 5.03 -4.47 0.58
C PHE A 53 6.38 -4.45 -0.13
N VAL A 54 7.43 -4.58 0.65
CA VAL A 54 8.74 -5.04 0.18
C VAL A 54 8.86 -6.50 0.60
N THR A 55 9.09 -7.37 -0.37
CA THR A 55 9.23 -8.82 -0.16
C THR A 55 10.61 -9.29 -0.59
N GLU A 56 11.14 -10.30 0.11
CA GLU A 56 12.37 -11.00 -0.22
C GLU A 56 12.04 -12.47 -0.50
N ASP A 57 12.40 -12.96 -1.68
CA ASP A 57 12.30 -14.39 -2.02
C ASP A 57 13.65 -14.94 -2.51
N SER A 58 13.67 -16.20 -2.96
CA SER A 58 14.90 -16.85 -3.44
C SER A 58 15.56 -16.18 -4.67
N THR A 59 14.87 -15.27 -5.34
CA THR A 59 15.29 -14.61 -6.56
C THR A 59 15.67 -13.14 -6.36
N GLY A 60 15.29 -12.53 -5.23
CA GLY A 60 15.70 -11.18 -4.87
C GLY A 60 14.63 -10.39 -4.11
N LEU A 61 14.74 -9.07 -4.19
CA LEU A 61 13.81 -8.13 -3.58
C LEU A 61 12.75 -7.66 -4.58
N PHE A 62 11.53 -7.49 -4.08
CA PHE A 62 10.39 -7.04 -4.87
C PHE A 62 9.59 -5.99 -4.12
N ALA A 63 9.05 -5.03 -4.87
CA ALA A 63 7.96 -4.19 -4.42
C ALA A 63 6.65 -4.81 -4.90
N GLU A 64 5.70 -5.00 -4.00
CA GLU A 64 4.37 -5.49 -4.29
C GLU A 64 3.36 -4.38 -3.95
N VAL A 65 2.73 -3.83 -4.99
CA VAL A 65 1.74 -2.77 -4.88
C VAL A 65 0.37 -3.36 -5.20
N TYR A 66 -0.50 -3.37 -4.21
CA TYR A 66 -1.90 -3.73 -4.36
C TYR A 66 -2.71 -2.43 -4.43
N LYS A 67 -3.41 -2.23 -5.53
CA LYS A 67 -4.31 -1.09 -5.71
C LYS A 67 -5.56 -1.53 -6.43
N ARG A 68 -6.63 -0.77 -6.29
CA ARG A 68 -7.84 -0.98 -7.06
C ARG A 68 -7.95 0.05 -8.18
N ASP A 69 -8.20 -0.43 -9.39
CA ASP A 69 -8.51 0.43 -10.53
C ASP A 69 -10.01 0.77 -10.52
N PRO A 70 -10.40 2.05 -10.40
CA PRO A 70 -11.79 2.46 -10.57
C PRO A 70 -12.22 2.21 -12.02
N ARG A 71 -13.23 1.35 -12.24
CA ARG A 71 -13.82 1.21 -13.57
C ARG A 71 -14.37 2.55 -14.06
N ILE A 72 -13.80 3.07 -15.15
CA ILE A 72 -14.16 4.33 -15.80
C ILE A 72 -15.08 4.14 -17.02
N ASP A 73 -15.68 2.95 -17.22
CA ASP A 73 -16.56 2.73 -18.37
C ASP A 73 -17.94 3.43 -18.19
N ALA A 74 -18.55 3.84 -19.30
CA ALA A 74 -19.75 4.67 -19.35
C ALA A 74 -21.04 4.03 -18.76
N ARG A 75 -20.92 2.84 -18.13
CA ARG A 75 -21.97 2.16 -17.36
C ARG A 75 -21.72 2.16 -15.85
N ALA A 76 -20.67 2.83 -15.37
CA ALA A 76 -20.34 3.00 -13.95
C ALA A 76 -21.34 3.90 -13.17
N THR A 77 -22.52 4.20 -13.72
CA THR A 77 -23.64 4.87 -13.03
C THR A 77 -24.27 4.05 -11.90
N ALA A 78 -23.82 2.80 -11.68
CA ALA A 78 -24.01 2.08 -10.41
C ALA A 78 -23.07 2.60 -9.28
N GLY A 79 -22.75 3.90 -9.32
CA GLY A 79 -21.69 4.61 -8.60
C GLY A 79 -21.96 4.89 -7.12
N ARG A 80 -22.38 3.87 -6.35
CA ARG A 80 -22.40 3.95 -4.88
C ARG A 80 -21.79 2.74 -4.17
N GLN A 81 -21.48 1.67 -4.88
CA GLN A 81 -21.03 0.45 -4.24
C GLN A 81 -19.55 0.18 -4.51
N LYS A 82 -18.80 0.10 -3.40
CA LYS A 82 -17.38 -0.19 -3.29
C LYS A 82 -17.01 -1.60 -3.80
N TYR A 83 -17.72 -2.23 -4.74
CA TYR A 83 -17.48 -3.63 -5.13
C TYR A 83 -17.06 -3.81 -6.61
N ALA A 84 -17.13 -2.76 -7.45
CA ALA A 84 -16.96 -2.90 -8.90
C ALA A 84 -15.61 -2.43 -9.49
N GLY A 85 -14.47 -2.55 -8.80
CA GLY A 85 -13.15 -2.20 -9.38
C GLY A 85 -12.28 -3.44 -9.52
N THR A 86 -11.42 -3.46 -10.55
CA THR A 86 -10.52 -4.58 -10.78
C THR A 86 -9.31 -4.45 -9.84
N PRO A 87 -8.98 -5.48 -9.03
CA PRO A 87 -7.74 -5.47 -8.27
C PRO A 87 -6.56 -5.49 -9.23
N VAL A 88 -5.63 -4.55 -9.04
CA VAL A 88 -4.37 -4.47 -9.75
C VAL A 88 -3.28 -4.87 -8.77
N TYR A 89 -2.58 -5.95 -9.12
CA TYR A 89 -1.38 -6.40 -8.46
C TYR A 89 -0.18 -6.07 -9.34
N ASP A 90 0.69 -5.18 -8.87
CA ASP A 90 1.95 -4.84 -9.51
C ASP A 90 3.10 -5.39 -8.65
N ARG A 91 3.82 -6.38 -9.17
CA ARG A 91 5.03 -6.92 -8.56
C ARG A 91 6.21 -6.55 -9.45
N ARG A 92 7.13 -5.76 -8.90
CA ARG A 92 8.31 -5.27 -9.63
C ARG A 92 9.60 -5.51 -8.87
N PRO A 93 10.71 -5.83 -9.56
CA PRO A 93 11.99 -6.00 -8.91
C PRO A 93 12.40 -4.69 -8.23
N LEU A 94 13.02 -4.81 -7.06
CA LEU A 94 13.70 -3.73 -6.38
C LEU A 94 15.20 -3.94 -6.47
N ASP A 95 15.93 -2.83 -6.50
CA ASP A 95 17.38 -2.87 -6.28
C ASP A 95 17.67 -3.55 -4.94
N GLU A 96 18.82 -4.20 -4.83
CA GLU A 96 19.26 -4.79 -3.56
C GLU A 96 19.28 -3.71 -2.46
N THR A 97 19.77 -2.51 -2.74
CA THR A 97 19.80 -1.43 -1.74
C THR A 97 18.94 -0.25 -2.22
N PRO A 98 17.60 -0.33 -2.11
CA PRO A 98 16.74 0.74 -2.59
C PRO A 98 16.98 2.00 -1.75
N SER A 99 16.98 3.17 -2.38
CA SER A 99 17.10 4.43 -1.67
C SER A 99 15.84 4.73 -0.85
N ASP A 100 15.98 5.54 0.20
CA ASP A 100 14.83 6.01 0.99
C ASP A 100 13.81 6.77 0.12
N GLN A 101 14.28 7.47 -0.92
CA GLN A 101 13.40 8.12 -1.88
C GLN A 101 12.58 7.10 -2.67
N HIS A 102 13.17 5.98 -3.07
CA HIS A 102 12.44 4.90 -3.74
C HIS A 102 11.34 4.36 -2.81
N LEU A 103 11.67 4.04 -1.56
CA LEU A 103 10.69 3.57 -0.57
C LEU A 103 9.55 4.56 -0.34
N ARG A 104 9.86 5.87 -0.25
CA ARG A 104 8.85 6.94 -0.15
C ARG A 104 7.98 7.03 -1.41
N ASN A 105 8.54 6.80 -2.59
CA ASN A 105 7.79 6.80 -3.84
C ASN A 105 6.79 5.63 -3.91
N LEU A 106 7.16 4.43 -3.41
CA LEU A 106 6.22 3.29 -3.30
C LEU A 106 4.99 3.67 -2.46
N VAL A 107 5.25 4.26 -1.29
CA VAL A 107 4.20 4.75 -0.39
C VAL A 107 3.41 5.89 -1.03
N GLY A 108 4.07 6.78 -1.76
CA GLY A 108 3.43 7.87 -2.49
C GLY A 108 2.46 7.37 -3.56
N GLU A 109 2.83 6.31 -4.28
CA GLU A 109 1.96 5.64 -5.26
C GLU A 109 0.72 5.06 -4.56
N LEU A 110 0.91 4.33 -3.46
CA LEU A 110 -0.19 3.79 -2.67
C LEU A 110 -1.16 4.90 -2.21
N LYS A 111 -0.63 5.96 -1.61
CA LYS A 111 -1.42 7.11 -1.13
C LYS A 111 -2.17 7.80 -2.25
N SER A 112 -1.52 8.00 -3.40
CA SER A 112 -2.14 8.59 -4.57
C SER A 112 -3.31 7.73 -5.05
N ALA A 113 -3.10 6.42 -5.21
CA ALA A 113 -4.12 5.48 -5.64
C ALA A 113 -5.31 5.46 -4.65
N PHE A 114 -5.03 5.44 -3.34
CA PHE A 114 -6.06 5.47 -2.31
C PHE A 114 -6.89 6.77 -2.36
N ASN A 115 -6.24 7.94 -2.44
CA ASN A 115 -6.94 9.23 -2.40
C ASN A 115 -7.70 9.56 -3.70
N THR A 116 -7.35 8.93 -4.82
CA THR A 116 -8.01 9.18 -6.12
C THR A 116 -9.31 8.38 -6.28
N GLN A 117 -9.69 7.57 -5.27
CA GLN A 117 -10.94 6.83 -5.30
C GLN A 117 -12.17 7.78 -5.27
N PRO A 118 -13.13 7.61 -6.19
CA PRO A 118 -14.40 8.33 -6.12
C PRO A 118 -15.20 7.85 -4.91
N GLY A 119 -15.42 8.73 -3.91
CA GLY A 119 -16.27 8.46 -2.75
C GLY A 119 -15.66 8.73 -1.37
N LEU A 120 -14.37 9.10 -1.26
CA LEU A 120 -13.71 9.43 0.01
C LEU A 120 -14.18 10.73 0.68
N ILE A 121 -15.13 11.47 0.06
CA ILE A 121 -15.66 12.73 0.60
C ILE A 121 -16.66 12.50 1.76
N TYR A 122 -17.16 11.27 1.97
CA TYR A 122 -18.23 10.98 2.96
C TYR A 122 -17.89 9.89 3.99
N ILE A 123 -16.62 9.68 4.36
CA ILE A 123 -16.25 8.84 5.51
C ILE A 123 -15.93 9.73 6.71
N THR A 124 -16.88 10.59 7.05
CA THR A 124 -16.95 11.27 8.35
C THR A 124 -18.40 11.15 8.78
N GLU A 125 -18.60 10.67 10.00
CA GLU A 125 -19.88 10.49 10.71
C GLU A 125 -20.57 9.11 10.54
N ASP A 126 -20.29 8.25 11.53
CA ASP A 126 -21.31 7.50 12.28
C ASP A 126 -20.88 7.49 13.77
#